data_AF-A0A918L008-F1
#
_entry.id   AF-A0A918L008-F1
#
_cell.length_a   1.000
_cell.length_b   1.000
_cell.length_c   1.000
_cell.angle_alpha   90.00
_cell.angle_beta   90.00
_cell.angle_gamma   90.00
#
_symmetry.space_group_name_H-M   'P 1'
#
loop_
_entity.id
_entity.type
_entity.pdbx_description
1 polymer ?
#
loop_
_entity_poly.entity_id
_entity_poly.type
_entity_poly.pdbx_seq_one_letter_code
_entity_poly.pdbx_strand_id
1 'polypeptide(L)'
;MVEDASRVERTSAAVAVCRVTGEVEAGAAPVIRTAWANDPHTRLDLAALGPAAASLRDLAQTELTTSRRHTARPGGHGSHDIPKDEELLRRCRQVVTGG
;
A
#
# COMPACT_ATOMS: atom_id res chain seq x y z
N MET A 1 7.32 -14.90 16.77
CA MET A 1 7.99 -13.63 16.36
C MET A 1 8.80 -13.74 15.06
N VAL A 2 8.75 -14.88 14.35
CA VAL A 2 9.53 -15.11 13.10
C VAL A 2 8.67 -14.92 11.85
N GLU A 3 7.35 -15.13 11.96
CA GLU A 3 6.41 -15.00 10.84
C GLU A 3 6.22 -13.55 10.37
N ASP A 4 6.32 -12.57 11.28
CA ASP A 4 6.11 -11.15 10.98
C ASP A 4 7.26 -10.58 10.14
N ALA A 5 8.50 -10.91 10.50
CA ALA A 5 9.69 -10.54 9.74
C ALA A 5 9.67 -11.14 8.31
N SER A 6 9.29 -12.42 8.18
CA SER A 6 9.15 -13.08 6.87
C SER A 6 8.09 -12.42 5.97
N ARG A 7 7.06 -11.81 6.57
CA ARG A 7 5.97 -11.14 5.87
C ARG A 7 6.39 -9.75 5.39
N VAL A 8 7.12 -9.00 6.22
CA VAL A 8 7.72 -7.71 5.84
C VAL A 8 8.72 -7.91 4.70
N GLU A 9 9.55 -8.94 4.77
CA GLU A 9 10.54 -9.25 3.74
C GLU A 9 9.88 -9.65 2.42
N ARG A 10 8.86 -10.53 2.44
CA ARG A 10 8.08 -10.88 1.25
C ARG A 10 7.35 -9.67 0.64
N THR A 11 6.82 -8.78 1.47
CA THR A 11 6.16 -7.57 0.99
C THR A 11 7.16 -6.63 0.33
N SER A 12 8.32 -6.44 0.95
CA SER A 12 9.41 -5.61 0.41
C SER A 12 9.93 -6.17 -0.92
N ALA A 13 10.10 -7.49 -1.01
CA ALA A 13 10.49 -8.17 -2.25
C ALA A 13 9.43 -8.02 -3.34
N ALA A 14 8.14 -8.21 -3.02
CA ALA A 14 7.04 -8.02 -3.96
C ALA A 14 6.97 -6.57 -4.48
N VAL A 15 7.13 -5.59 -3.59
CA VAL A 15 7.22 -4.16 -3.96
C VAL A 15 8.42 -3.90 -4.86
N ALA A 16 9.58 -4.44 -4.52
CA ALA A 16 10.80 -4.29 -5.33
C ALA A 16 10.61 -4.88 -6.73
N VAL A 17 10.02 -6.06 -6.85
CA VAL A 17 9.70 -6.67 -8.15
C VAL A 17 8.79 -5.74 -8.95
N CYS A 18 7.69 -5.26 -8.37
CA CYS A 18 6.76 -4.36 -9.07
C CYS A 18 7.41 -3.04 -9.52
N ARG A 19 8.37 -2.51 -8.73
CA ARG A 19 9.15 -1.31 -9.11
C ARG A 19 10.08 -1.58 -10.30
N VAL A 20 10.62 -2.79 -10.41
CA VAL A 20 11.52 -3.18 -11.50
C VAL A 20 10.75 -3.54 -12.78
N THR A 21 9.65 -4.29 -12.65
CA THR A 21 8.84 -4.73 -13.79
C THR A 21 7.89 -3.66 -14.29
N GLY A 22 7.53 -2.68 -13.43
CA GLY A 22 6.54 -1.67 -13.77
C GLY A 22 5.10 -2.19 -13.77
N GLU A 23 4.87 -3.41 -13.29
CA GLU A 23 3.56 -4.03 -13.19
C GLU A 23 3.45 -4.93 -11.95
N VAL A 24 2.24 -4.99 -11.36
CA VAL A 24 1.95 -5.94 -10.29
C VAL A 24 1.66 -7.31 -10.92
N GLU A 25 2.68 -8.15 -10.90
CA GLU A 25 2.63 -9.55 -11.35
C GLU A 25 1.56 -10.37 -10.60
N ALA A 26 0.98 -11.37 -11.28
CA ALA A 26 -0.07 -12.22 -10.73
C ALA A 26 0.36 -12.95 -9.44
N GLY A 27 1.64 -13.31 -9.32
CA GLY A 27 2.21 -13.93 -8.12
C GLY A 27 2.43 -12.95 -6.96
N ALA A 28 2.65 -11.67 -7.25
CA ALA A 28 2.87 -10.63 -6.24
C ALA A 28 1.54 -10.06 -5.69
N ALA A 29 0.48 -10.08 -6.49
CA ALA A 29 -0.81 -9.47 -6.15
C ALA A 29 -1.43 -10.01 -4.83
N PRO A 30 -1.43 -11.32 -4.52
CA PRO A 30 -1.98 -11.82 -3.25
C PRO A 30 -1.16 -11.40 -2.04
N VAL A 31 0.17 -11.36 -2.17
CA VAL A 31 1.10 -10.91 -1.12
C VAL A 31 0.84 -9.44 -0.80
N ILE A 32 0.71 -8.62 -1.84
CA ILE A 32 0.43 -7.19 -1.73
C ILE A 32 -0.94 -6.93 -1.10
N ARG A 33 -1.98 -7.64 -1.54
CA ARG A 33 -3.33 -7.53 -0.94
C ARG A 33 -3.32 -7.87 0.55
N THR A 34 -2.60 -8.92 0.91
CA THR A 34 -2.45 -9.35 2.31
C THR A 34 -1.71 -8.29 3.14
N ALA A 35 -0.64 -7.70 2.59
CA ALA A 35 0.11 -6.64 3.24
C ALA A 35 -0.73 -5.36 3.40
N TRP A 36 -1.48 -4.95 2.38
CA TRP A 36 -2.38 -3.80 2.44
C TRP A 36 -3.40 -3.91 3.58
N ALA A 37 -4.01 -5.08 3.73
CA ALA A 37 -5.03 -5.33 4.75
C ALA A 37 -4.43 -5.39 6.16
N ASN A 38 -3.31 -6.10 6.33
CA ASN A 38 -2.74 -6.36 7.65
C ASN A 38 -1.79 -5.27 8.12
N ASP A 39 -1.27 -4.47 7.20
CA ASP A 39 -0.16 -3.58 7.48
C ASP A 39 -0.31 -2.17 6.91
N PRO A 40 -0.94 -1.25 7.67
CA PRO A 40 -1.18 0.13 7.28
C PRO A 40 0.05 0.91 6.80
N HIS A 41 1.25 0.64 7.33
CA HIS A 41 2.44 1.44 6.97
C HIS A 41 2.99 1.08 5.58
N THR A 42 2.73 -0.13 5.09
CA THR A 42 3.15 -0.58 3.76
C THR A 42 2.30 0.00 2.63
N ARG A 43 1.10 0.52 2.96
CA ARG A 43 0.17 1.11 1.98
C ARG A 43 0.79 2.27 1.20
N LEU A 44 1.64 3.06 1.84
CA LEU A 44 2.31 4.19 1.20
C LEU A 44 3.33 3.73 0.15
N ASP A 45 4.13 2.72 0.48
CA ASP A 45 5.10 2.11 -0.44
C ASP A 45 4.44 1.40 -1.62
N LEU A 46 3.25 0.84 -1.40
CA LEU A 46 2.44 0.18 -2.41
C LEU A 46 1.75 1.19 -3.33
N ALA A 47 1.14 2.23 -2.76
CA ALA A 47 0.57 3.32 -3.55
C ALA A 47 1.65 4.07 -4.35
N ALA A 48 2.92 3.99 -3.93
CA ALA A 48 4.05 4.53 -4.69
C ALA A 48 4.34 3.83 -6.02
N LEU A 49 3.78 2.64 -6.25
CA LEU A 49 3.88 1.94 -7.52
C LEU A 49 3.09 2.65 -8.64
N GLY A 50 2.13 3.53 -8.30
CA GLY A 50 1.41 4.33 -9.30
C GLY A 50 0.65 3.45 -10.30
N PRO A 51 0.69 3.76 -11.62
CA PRO A 51 -0.01 2.98 -12.65
C PRO A 51 0.33 1.48 -12.67
N ALA A 52 1.51 1.08 -12.18
CA ALA A 52 1.89 -0.33 -12.04
C ALA A 52 0.93 -1.10 -11.11
N ALA A 53 0.30 -0.40 -10.16
CA ALA A 53 -0.72 -0.92 -9.25
C ALA A 53 -2.15 -0.85 -9.84
N ALA A 54 -2.32 -0.70 -11.16
CA ALA A 54 -3.64 -0.67 -11.80
C ALA A 54 -4.48 -1.92 -11.49
N SER A 55 -3.85 -3.10 -11.33
CA SER A 55 -4.52 -4.35 -10.92
C SER A 55 -4.98 -4.36 -9.46
N LEU A 56 -4.64 -3.32 -8.69
CA LEU A 56 -5.01 -3.07 -7.30
C LEU A 56 -5.90 -1.82 -7.15
N ARG A 57 -6.49 -1.34 -8.27
CA ARG A 57 -7.38 -0.17 -8.28
C ARG A 57 -8.54 -0.30 -7.30
N ASP A 58 -9.04 -1.52 -7.09
CA ASP A 58 -10.09 -1.85 -6.11
C ASP A 58 -9.69 -1.47 -4.68
N LEU A 59 -8.43 -1.73 -4.30
CA LEU A 59 -7.90 -1.35 -2.99
C LEU A 59 -7.80 0.17 -2.85
N ALA A 60 -7.29 0.83 -3.89
CA ALA A 60 -7.16 2.29 -3.90
C ALA A 60 -8.52 3.00 -3.79
N GLN A 61 -9.55 2.49 -4.48
CA GLN A 61 -10.93 2.99 -4.35
C GLN A 61 -11.47 2.79 -2.93
N THR A 62 -11.28 1.60 -2.36
CA THR A 62 -11.73 1.28 -0.99
C THR A 62 -11.07 2.21 0.04
N GLU A 63 -9.77 2.47 -0.11
CA GLU A 63 -9.04 3.39 0.76
C GLU A 63 -9.60 4.81 0.66
N LEU A 64 -9.89 5.30 -0.54
CA LEU A 64 -10.46 6.65 -0.75
C LEU A 64 -11.86 6.81 -0.16
N THR A 65 -12.64 5.74 -0.09
CA THR A 65 -13.98 5.76 0.53
C THR A 65 -13.96 5.59 2.04
N THR A 66 -12.82 5.23 2.62
CA THR A 66 -12.70 4.96 4.06
C THR A 66 -12.47 6.25 4.84
N SER A 67 -13.33 6.56 5.82
CA SER A 67 -13.26 7.81 6.60
C SER A 67 -12.28 7.78 7.80
N ARG A 68 -11.32 6.84 7.84
CA ARG A 68 -10.44 6.59 9.00
C ARG A 68 -9.01 7.07 8.73
N ARG A 69 -8.26 7.38 9.79
CA ARG A 69 -6.79 7.55 9.70
C ARG A 69 -6.17 6.26 9.16
N HIS A 70 -5.47 6.37 8.04
CA HIS A 70 -5.15 5.24 7.18
C HIS A 70 -3.84 4.56 7.56
N THR A 71 -2.91 5.31 8.15
CA THR A 71 -1.57 4.84 8.56
C THR A 71 -1.39 4.77 10.08
N ALA A 72 -2.39 5.19 10.86
CA ALA A 72 -2.30 5.24 12.33
C ALA A 72 -2.18 3.83 12.94
N ARG A 73 -1.20 3.64 13.83
CA ARG A 73 -1.10 2.43 14.65
C ARG A 73 -2.16 2.43 15.76
N PRO A 74 -2.68 1.26 16.16
CA PRO A 74 -3.38 1.13 17.42
C PRO A 74 -2.44 1.57 18.57
N GLY A 75 -2.81 2.63 19.30
CA GLY A 75 -2.06 3.11 20.47
C GLY A 75 -0.94 4.12 20.21
N GLY A 76 -0.82 4.68 19.00
CA GLY A 76 0.16 5.74 18.71
C GLY A 76 -0.39 6.77 17.72
N HIS A 77 -0.14 8.05 18.01
CA HIS A 77 -0.50 9.18 17.14
C HIS A 77 0.71 10.10 17.04
N GLY A 78 1.26 10.27 15.84
CA GLY A 78 2.34 11.21 15.56
C GLY A 78 1.85 12.33 14.64
N SER A 79 2.38 13.54 14.80
CA SER A 79 2.15 14.66 13.85
C SER A 79 2.49 14.29 12.40
N HIS A 80 3.37 13.31 12.21
CA HIS A 80 3.79 12.79 10.90
C HIS A 80 2.76 11.86 10.22
N ASP A 81 1.72 11.41 10.94
CA ASP A 81 0.72 10.50 10.37
C ASP A 81 -0.23 11.25 9.41
N ILE A 82 -0.50 12.53 9.66
CA ILE A 82 -1.35 13.35 8.79
C ILE A 82 -0.73 13.54 7.40
N PRO A 83 0.54 14.01 7.27
CA PRO A 83 1.19 14.10 5.96
C PRO A 83 1.28 12.76 5.22
N LYS A 84 1.45 11.65 5.94
CA LYS A 84 1.49 10.30 5.34
C LYS A 84 0.13 9.86 4.81
N ASP A 85 -0.93 10.12 5.56
CA ASP A 85 -2.31 9.84 5.13
C ASP A 85 -2.67 10.69 3.90
N GLU A 86 -2.32 11.97 3.89
CA GLU A 86 -2.56 12.85 2.74
C GLU A 86 -1.81 12.38 1.48
N GLU A 87 -0.54 11.99 1.62
CA GLU A 87 0.26 11.46 0.52
C GLU A 87 -0.30 10.11 0.02
N LEU A 88 -0.77 9.25 0.91
CA LEU A 88 -1.45 8.00 0.55
C LEU A 88 -2.70 8.29 -0.29
N LEU A 89 -3.57 9.20 0.16
CA LEU A 89 -4.77 9.58 -0.56
C LEU A 89 -4.45 10.18 -1.94
N ARG A 90 -3.41 11.01 -2.03
CA ARG A 90 -2.95 11.58 -3.31
C ARG A 90 -2.54 10.48 -4.29
N ARG A 91 -1.77 9.49 -3.83
CA ARG A 91 -1.34 8.36 -4.68
C ARG A 91 -2.49 7.42 -5.04
N CYS A 92 -3.39 7.11 -4.10
CA CYS A 92 -4.59 6.33 -4.40
C CYS A 92 -5.43 7.00 -5.49
N ARG A 93 -5.58 8.33 -5.48
CA ARG A 93 -6.26 9.06 -6.57
C ARG A 93 -5.55 8.86 -7.91
N GLN A 94 -4.22 8.95 -7.96
CA GLN A 94 -3.45 8.73 -9.19
C GLN A 94 -3.65 7.31 -9.77
N VAL A 95 -3.69 6.29 -8.91
CA VAL A 95 -3.96 4.89 -9.33
C VAL A 95 -5.38 4.76 -9.90
N VAL A 96 -6.36 5.43 -9.29
CA VAL A 96 -7.76 5.39 -9.74
C VAL A 96 -7.96 6.17 -11.04
N THR A 97 -7.35 7.33 -11.19
CA THR A 97 -7.45 8.15 -12.40
C THR A 97 -6.59 7.62 -13.56
N GLY A 98 -5.62 6.74 -13.28
CA GLY A 98 -4.75 6.14 -14.29
C GLY A 98 -3.52 7.00 -14.64
N GLY A 99 -3.23 8.02 -13.85
CA GLY A 99 -2.31 9.11 -14.21
C GLY A 99 -3.06 10.29 -14.78
#